data_AF-A0A6M2DZI5-F1
#
_entry.id   AF-A0A6M2DZI5-F1
#
_cell.length_a   1.000
_cell.length_b   1.000
_cell.length_c   1.000
_cell.angle_alpha   90.00
_cell.angle_beta   90.00
_cell.angle_gamma   90.00
#
_symmetry.space_group_name_H-M   'P 1'
#
loop_
_entity.id
_entity.type
_entity.pdbx_description
1 polymer ?
#
loop_
_entity_poly.entity_id
_entity_poly.type
_entity_poly.pdbx_seq_one_letter_code
_entity_poly.pdbx_strand_id
1 'polypeptide(L)'
;MCICVYVYMCICVYVYMCICVYVCMCVCVYVCMCVCVYVCMCVCVYVCMCVCVYVCMCVCVHVCMCVCVYVCMCVCIYVCMYISLCMCVCVHVCMCVCVYVCMCVCVHVCMYACVYVCMCVCVYVCMCVCVYVCM
;
A
#
# COMPACT_ATOMS: atom_id res chain seq x y z
N MET A 1 29.20 -13.01 -60.02
CA MET A 1 28.55 -14.13 -59.32
C MET A 1 29.06 -14.27 -57.89
N CYS A 2 30.36 -14.46 -57.66
CA CYS A 2 30.91 -14.70 -56.32
C CYS A 2 30.72 -13.53 -55.34
N ILE A 3 30.97 -12.30 -55.80
CA ILE A 3 30.82 -11.07 -55.00
C ILE A 3 29.35 -10.85 -54.61
N CYS A 4 28.42 -11.11 -55.53
CA CYS A 4 26.99 -10.95 -55.31
C CYS A 4 26.48 -11.91 -54.22
N VAL A 5 26.91 -13.18 -54.28
CA VAL A 5 26.56 -14.20 -53.27
C VAL A 5 27.16 -13.85 -51.91
N TYR A 6 28.41 -13.38 -51.88
CA TYR A 6 29.07 -13.01 -50.62
C TYR A 6 28.37 -11.82 -49.95
N VAL A 7 28.06 -10.75 -50.71
CA VAL A 7 27.34 -9.58 -50.21
C VAL A 7 25.95 -9.97 -49.70
N TYR A 8 25.22 -10.81 -50.45
CA TYR A 8 23.91 -11.26 -50.01
C TYR A 8 24.00 -12.05 -48.70
N MET A 9 24.88 -13.04 -48.61
CA MET A 9 25.10 -13.83 -47.39
C MET A 9 25.50 -12.95 -46.20
N CYS A 10 26.39 -11.97 -46.40
CA CYS A 10 26.77 -11.03 -45.34
C CYS A 10 25.58 -10.21 -44.84
N ILE A 11 24.76 -9.67 -45.75
CA ILE A 11 23.56 -8.89 -45.39
C ILE A 11 22.56 -9.79 -44.67
N CYS A 12 22.30 -10.99 -45.19
CA CYS A 12 21.37 -11.95 -44.57
C CYS A 12 21.78 -12.28 -43.14
N VAL A 13 23.05 -12.64 -42.93
CA VAL A 13 23.57 -13.00 -41.60
C VAL A 13 23.52 -11.79 -40.67
N TYR A 14 23.96 -10.62 -41.12
CA TYR A 14 23.94 -9.41 -40.30
C TYR A 14 22.52 -9.03 -39.90
N VAL A 15 21.58 -8.98 -40.86
CA VAL A 15 20.17 -8.66 -40.60
C VAL A 15 19.55 -9.69 -39.65
N TYR A 16 19.77 -10.98 -39.88
CA TYR A 16 19.24 -12.02 -39.00
C TYR A 16 19.81 -11.92 -37.59
N MET A 17 21.13 -11.73 -37.45
CA MET A 17 21.79 -11.58 -36.15
C MET A 17 21.32 -10.32 -35.42
N CYS A 18 21.18 -9.20 -36.12
CA CYS A 18 20.69 -7.96 -35.52
C CYS A 18 19.24 -8.10 -35.06
N ILE A 19 18.37 -8.68 -35.90
CA ILE A 19 16.96 -8.88 -35.55
C ILE A 19 16.85 -9.86 -34.40
N CYS A 20 17.56 -10.99 -34.43
CA CYS A 20 17.44 -11.99 -33.37
C CYS A 20 17.95 -11.45 -32.04
N VAL A 21 19.10 -10.76 -32.01
CA VAL A 21 19.62 -10.16 -30.78
C VAL A 21 18.67 -9.07 -30.29
N TYR A 22 18.21 -8.17 -31.17
CA TYR A 22 17.30 -7.11 -30.77
C TYR A 22 16.01 -7.68 -30.19
N VAL A 23 15.34 -8.58 -30.92
CA VAL A 23 14.08 -9.20 -30.49
C VAL A 23 14.25 -10.00 -29.21
N CYS A 24 15.30 -10.81 -29.09
CA CYS A 24 15.55 -11.57 -27.87
C CYS A 24 15.76 -10.64 -26.67
N MET A 25 16.55 -9.57 -26.84
CA MET A 25 16.83 -8.62 -25.76
C MET A 25 15.60 -7.80 -25.38
N CYS A 26 14.82 -7.30 -26.34
CA CYS A 26 13.65 -6.50 -26.01
C CYS A 26 12.51 -7.37 -25.45
N VAL A 27 12.33 -8.59 -25.93
CA VAL A 27 11.37 -9.55 -25.33
C VAL A 27 11.81 -9.94 -23.93
N CYS A 28 13.09 -10.28 -23.70
CA CYS A 28 13.52 -10.71 -22.37
C CYS A 28 13.43 -9.58 -21.35
N VAL A 29 13.83 -8.35 -21.68
CA VAL A 29 13.70 -7.18 -20.80
C VAL A 29 12.24 -6.85 -20.57
N TYR A 30 11.40 -6.86 -21.61
CA TYR A 30 9.98 -6.57 -21.44
C TYR A 30 9.31 -7.60 -20.53
N VAL A 31 9.51 -8.90 -20.79
CA VAL A 31 8.95 -10.00 -20.00
C VAL A 31 9.48 -9.96 -18.57
N CYS A 32 10.78 -9.75 -18.39
CA CYS A 32 11.38 -9.58 -17.06
C CYS A 32 10.67 -8.45 -16.32
N MET A 33 10.66 -7.25 -16.90
CA MET A 33 10.10 -6.04 -16.29
C MET A 33 8.62 -6.20 -15.96
N CYS A 34 7.80 -6.75 -16.87
CA CYS A 34 6.37 -6.87 -16.61
C CYS A 34 6.07 -7.96 -15.57
N VAL A 35 6.76 -9.11 -15.61
CA VAL A 35 6.58 -10.17 -14.61
C VAL A 35 7.07 -9.69 -13.24
N CYS A 36 8.26 -9.10 -13.16
CA CYS A 36 8.78 -8.65 -11.88
C CYS A 36 7.90 -7.55 -11.30
N VAL A 37 7.53 -6.51 -12.08
CA VAL A 37 6.64 -5.43 -11.60
C VAL A 37 5.31 -5.99 -11.12
N TYR A 38 4.69 -6.89 -11.89
CA TYR A 38 3.41 -7.46 -11.51
C TYR A 38 3.51 -8.25 -10.21
N VAL A 39 4.48 -9.16 -10.10
CA VAL A 39 4.67 -10.02 -8.93
C VAL A 39 5.06 -9.21 -7.71
N CYS A 40 6.02 -8.29 -7.84
CA CYS A 40 6.41 -7.49 -6.70
C CYS A 40 5.28 -6.57 -6.26
N MET A 41 4.55 -5.92 -7.18
CA MET A 41 3.42 -5.04 -6.84
C MET A 41 2.30 -5.82 -6.15
N CYS A 42 1.91 -6.99 -6.66
CA CYS A 42 0.84 -7.74 -6.03
C CYS A 42 1.23 -8.25 -4.64
N VAL A 43 2.45 -8.76 -4.47
CA VAL A 43 2.93 -9.24 -3.17
C VAL A 43 3.09 -8.08 -2.19
N CYS A 44 3.77 -7.00 -2.60
CA CYS A 44 4.02 -5.90 -1.69
C CYS A 44 2.72 -5.21 -1.29
N VAL A 45 1.81 -4.90 -2.24
CA VAL A 45 0.52 -4.26 -1.95
C VAL A 45 -0.32 -5.15 -1.05
N TYR A 46 -0.40 -6.45 -1.33
CA TYR A 46 -1.15 -7.36 -0.47
C TYR A 46 -0.58 -7.37 0.95
N VAL A 47 0.71 -7.66 1.12
CA VAL A 47 1.33 -7.77 2.44
C VAL A 47 1.24 -6.46 3.20
N CYS A 48 1.61 -5.33 2.56
CA CYS A 48 1.59 -4.05 3.24
C CYS A 48 0.17 -3.64 3.61
N MET A 49 -0.83 -3.81 2.73
CA MET A 49 -2.24 -3.50 3.00
C MET A 49 -2.81 -4.38 4.12
N CYS A 50 -2.53 -5.68 4.10
CA CYS A 50 -2.98 -6.59 5.15
C CYS A 50 -2.41 -6.20 6.51
N VAL A 51 -1.09 -6.01 6.58
CA VAL A 51 -0.39 -5.70 7.83
C VAL A 51 -0.78 -4.32 8.33
N CYS A 52 -0.77 -3.30 7.46
CA CYS A 52 -1.11 -1.95 7.86
C CYS A 52 -2.56 -1.88 8.31
N VAL A 53 -3.55 -2.37 7.55
CA VAL A 53 -4.95 -2.31 7.96
C VAL A 53 -5.16 -3.05 9.28
N TYR A 54 -4.57 -4.24 9.45
CA TYR A 54 -4.70 -4.98 10.70
C TYR A 54 -4.13 -4.20 11.88
N VAL A 55 -2.86 -3.77 11.80
CA VAL A 55 -2.20 -3.03 12.88
C VAL A 55 -2.91 -1.71 13.15
N CYS A 56 -3.24 -0.96 12.10
CA CYS A 56 -3.94 0.30 12.18
C CYS A 56 -5.27 0.07 12.92
N MET A 57 -6.12 -0.88 12.49
CA MET A 57 -7.42 -1.17 13.13
C MET A 57 -7.30 -1.66 14.58
N CYS A 58 -6.32 -2.51 14.89
CA CYS A 58 -6.10 -2.96 16.27
C CYS A 58 -5.74 -1.77 17.18
N VAL A 59 -4.80 -0.93 16.75
CA VAL A 59 -4.36 0.25 17.52
C VAL A 59 -5.49 1.27 17.61
N CYS A 60 -6.21 1.52 16.52
CA CYS A 60 -7.42 2.35 16.49
C CYS A 60 -8.38 1.96 17.61
N VAL A 61 -8.84 0.70 17.59
CA VAL A 61 -9.86 0.21 18.51
C VAL A 61 -9.35 0.29 19.95
N HIS A 62 -8.12 -0.17 20.22
CA HIS A 62 -7.58 -0.11 21.57
C HIS A 62 -7.46 1.32 22.08
N VAL A 63 -6.77 2.20 21.36
CA VAL A 63 -6.55 3.58 21.81
C VAL A 63 -7.88 4.33 21.94
N CYS A 64 -8.79 4.18 20.98
CA CYS A 64 -10.10 4.79 21.03
C CYS A 64 -10.87 4.32 22.26
N MET A 65 -10.99 3.02 22.49
CA MET A 65 -11.72 2.52 23.67
C MET A 65 -11.09 2.99 24.98
N CYS A 66 -9.76 2.96 25.11
CA CYS A 66 -9.05 3.42 26.31
C CYS A 66 -9.32 4.90 26.59
N VAL A 67 -9.08 5.76 25.60
CA VAL A 67 -9.20 7.22 25.74
C VAL A 67 -10.66 7.59 25.93
N CYS A 68 -11.56 6.99 25.16
CA CYS A 68 -12.97 7.30 25.17
C CYS A 68 -13.58 6.88 26.52
N VAL A 69 -13.25 5.70 27.08
CA VAL A 69 -13.64 5.34 28.46
C VAL A 69 -13.09 6.32 29.51
N TYR A 70 -11.80 6.65 29.44
CA TYR A 70 -11.17 7.53 30.44
C TYR A 70 -11.81 8.93 30.42
N VAL A 71 -11.84 9.58 29.27
CA VAL A 71 -12.40 10.94 29.11
C VAL A 71 -13.88 10.96 29.51
N CYS A 72 -14.64 9.96 29.05
CA CYS A 72 -16.07 9.91 29.29
C CYS A 72 -16.37 9.66 30.79
N MET A 73 -15.62 8.81 31.49
CA MET A 73 -15.73 8.70 32.96
C MET A 73 -15.36 10.01 33.67
N CYS A 74 -14.25 10.64 33.33
CA CYS A 74 -13.81 11.90 33.94
C CYS A 74 -14.89 12.98 33.80
N VAL A 75 -15.26 13.30 32.57
CA VAL A 75 -16.20 14.38 32.26
C VAL A 75 -17.56 14.10 32.89
N CYS A 76 -18.04 12.86 32.81
CA CYS A 76 -19.38 12.52 33.28
C CYS A 76 -19.44 12.51 34.82
N ILE A 77 -18.36 12.18 35.54
CA ILE A 77 -18.28 12.39 36.99
C ILE A 77 -18.29 13.88 37.34
N TYR A 78 -17.46 14.71 36.69
CA TYR A 78 -17.42 16.14 36.97
C TYR A 78 -18.79 16.80 36.71
N VAL A 79 -19.35 16.65 35.51
CA VAL A 79 -20.60 17.31 35.11
C VAL A 79 -21.77 16.89 36.00
N CYS A 80 -21.86 15.60 36.33
CA CYS A 80 -23.03 15.07 37.02
C CYS A 80 -22.97 15.34 38.55
N MET A 81 -21.79 15.68 39.10
CA MET A 81 -21.64 16.32 40.42
C MET A 81 -22.18 17.76 40.46
N TYR A 82 -22.10 18.51 39.35
CA TYR A 82 -22.51 19.92 39.30
C TYR A 82 -23.95 20.15 38.83
N ILE A 83 -24.49 19.31 37.94
CA ILE A 83 -25.72 19.64 37.18
C ILE A 83 -26.93 18.76 37.56
N SER A 84 -26.82 17.81 38.50
CA SER A 84 -27.92 16.89 38.87
C SER A 84 -28.57 16.17 37.66
N LEU A 85 -27.81 16.02 36.57
CA LEU A 85 -28.20 15.20 35.42
C LEU A 85 -28.08 13.72 35.79
N CYS A 86 -28.95 12.90 35.20
CA CYS A 86 -28.90 11.45 35.37
C CYS A 86 -27.54 10.91 34.90
N MET A 87 -26.74 10.36 35.84
CA MET A 87 -25.40 9.79 35.58
C MET A 87 -25.38 8.85 34.36
N CYS A 88 -26.44 8.06 34.19
CA CYS A 88 -26.59 7.11 33.10
C CYS A 88 -26.68 7.77 31.72
N VAL A 89 -27.40 8.88 31.58
CA VAL A 89 -27.55 9.60 30.31
C VAL A 89 -26.25 10.30 29.96
N CYS A 90 -25.59 10.95 30.95
CA CYS A 90 -24.31 11.60 30.70
C CYS A 90 -23.27 10.59 30.22
N VAL A 91 -23.11 9.46 30.92
CA VAL A 91 -22.19 8.37 30.52
C VAL A 91 -22.52 7.83 29.12
N HIS A 92 -23.79 7.55 28.82
CA HIS A 92 -24.15 7.01 27.50
C HIS A 92 -23.82 7.96 26.35
N VAL A 93 -24.18 9.25 26.50
CA VAL A 93 -23.94 10.27 25.47
C VAL A 93 -22.45 10.53 25.31
N CYS A 94 -21.72 10.66 26.43
CA CYS A 94 -20.28 10.86 26.34
C CYS A 94 -19.63 9.66 25.65
N MET A 95 -19.91 8.43 26.09
CA MET A 95 -19.39 7.20 25.50
C MET A 95 -19.70 7.07 24.00
N CYS A 96 -20.95 7.30 23.57
CA CYS A 96 -21.30 7.11 22.17
C CYS A 96 -20.65 8.16 21.27
N VAL A 97 -20.61 9.43 21.70
CA VAL A 97 -19.96 10.51 20.93
C VAL A 97 -18.45 10.29 20.91
N CYS A 98 -17.84 9.98 22.07
CA CYS A 98 -16.39 9.77 22.13
C CYS A 98 -16.00 8.60 21.24
N VAL A 99 -16.61 7.41 21.41
CA VAL A 99 -16.34 6.23 20.58
C VAL A 99 -16.57 6.50 19.09
N TYR A 100 -17.69 7.11 18.71
CA TYR A 100 -17.98 7.37 17.29
C TYR A 100 -16.94 8.30 16.66
N VAL A 101 -16.61 9.41 17.33
CA VAL A 101 -15.64 10.39 16.83
C VAL A 101 -14.24 9.80 16.81
N CYS A 102 -13.82 9.13 17.89
CA CYS A 102 -12.49 8.55 17.97
C CYS A 102 -12.32 7.44 16.91
N MET A 103 -13.31 6.56 16.75
CA MET A 103 -13.30 5.51 15.72
C MET A 103 -13.34 6.05 14.30
N CYS A 104 -14.19 7.03 13.99
CA CYS A 104 -14.27 7.55 12.63
C CYS A 104 -12.98 8.27 12.21
N VAL A 105 -12.42 9.11 13.10
CA VAL A 105 -11.18 9.83 12.82
C VAL A 105 -10.02 8.87 12.69
N CYS A 106 -9.85 7.93 13.63
CA CYS A 106 -8.73 7.01 13.57
C CYS A 106 -8.83 6.12 12.33
N VAL A 107 -9.98 5.52 12.03
CA VAL A 107 -10.12 4.66 10.85
C VAL A 107 -9.89 5.45 9.56
N HIS A 108 -10.42 6.67 9.42
CA HIS A 108 -10.16 7.47 8.22
C HIS A 108 -8.69 7.84 8.04
N VAL A 109 -8.04 8.37 9.09
CA VAL A 109 -6.64 8.78 9.05
C VAL A 109 -5.75 7.58 8.80
N CYS A 110 -6.01 6.48 9.51
CA CYS A 110 -5.32 5.22 9.33
C CYS A 110 -5.49 4.72 7.90
N MET A 111 -6.71 4.46 7.43
CA MET A 111 -6.91 3.91 6.09
C MET A 111 -6.25 4.77 5.02
N TYR A 112 -6.33 6.10 5.12
CA TYR A 112 -5.67 6.99 4.19
C TYR A 112 -4.14 6.89 4.24
N ALA A 113 -3.55 6.99 5.43
CA ALA A 113 -2.10 6.90 5.63
C ALA A 113 -1.58 5.51 5.24
N CYS A 114 -2.26 4.46 5.70
CA CYS A 114 -1.92 3.07 5.48
C CYS A 114 -1.98 2.80 3.95
N VAL A 115 -3.01 3.21 3.19
CA VAL A 115 -3.04 3.12 1.72
C VAL A 115 -1.93 3.94 1.04
N TYR A 116 -1.78 5.22 1.40
CA TYR A 116 -0.83 6.10 0.72
C TYR A 116 0.62 5.63 0.89
N VAL A 117 1.01 5.31 2.13
CA VAL A 117 2.35 4.81 2.47
C VAL A 117 2.59 3.46 1.83
N CYS A 118 1.60 2.57 1.86
CA CYS A 118 1.67 1.28 1.19
C CYS A 118 1.95 1.46 -0.30
N MET A 119 1.12 2.22 -1.01
CA MET A 119 1.28 2.40 -2.45
C MET A 119 2.61 3.05 -2.82
N CYS A 120 3.07 4.07 -2.08
CA CYS A 120 4.33 4.74 -2.43
C CYS A 120 5.56 3.85 -2.17
N VAL A 121 5.60 3.13 -1.05
CA VAL A 121 6.68 2.19 -0.74
C VAL A 121 6.67 1.02 -1.72
N CYS A 122 5.48 0.48 -2.01
CA CYS A 122 5.29 -0.59 -2.99
C CYS A 122 5.86 -0.20 -4.34
N VAL A 123 5.41 0.91 -4.93
CA VAL A 123 5.89 1.36 -6.24
C VAL A 123 7.40 1.60 -6.21
N TYR A 124 7.93 2.26 -5.19
CA TYR A 124 9.37 2.53 -5.12
C TYR A 124 10.19 1.24 -5.07
N VAL A 125 9.89 0.34 -4.13
CA VAL A 125 10.59 -0.93 -3.93
C VAL A 125 10.46 -1.81 -5.17
N CYS A 126 9.27 -1.87 -5.75
CA CYS A 126 9.01 -2.62 -6.96
C CYS A 126 9.89 -2.13 -8.10
N MET A 127 9.83 -0.84 -8.42
CA MET A 127 10.59 -0.29 -9.53
C MET A 127 12.11 -0.47 -9.36
N CYS A 128 12.65 -0.27 -8.15
CA CYS A 128 14.09 -0.44 -7.95
C CYS A 128 14.54 -1.91 -8.00
N VAL A 129 13.76 -2.86 -7.46
CA VAL A 129 14.06 -4.29 -7.59
C VAL A 129 13.94 -4.74 -9.05
N CYS A 130 12.91 -4.30 -9.77
CA CYS A 130 12.68 -4.66 -11.17
C CYS A 130 13.83 -4.20 -12.07
N VAL A 131 14.27 -2.94 -11.90
CA VAL A 131 15.40 -2.40 -12.67
C VAL A 131 16.70 -3.12 -12.32
N TYR A 132 16.94 -3.47 -11.05
CA TYR A 132 18.15 -4.19 -10.64
C TYR A 132 18.20 -5.63 -11.16
N VAL A 133 17.06 -6.31 -11.27
CA VAL A 133 17.00 -7.71 -11.73
C VAL A 133 17.00 -7.82 -13.26
N CYS A 134 16.47 -6.83 -13.97
CA CYS A 134 16.33 -6.86 -15.44
C CYS A 134 17.47 -6.17 -16.20
N MET A 135 18.47 -5.59 -15.50
CA MET A 135 19.71 -5.03 -16.06
C MET A 135 20.88 -5.97 -15.79
#